data_AF-A0A7C4URI3-F1
#
_entry.id   AF-A0A7C4URI3-F1
#
_cell.length_a   1.000
_cell.length_b   1.000
_cell.length_c   1.000
_cell.angle_alpha   90.00
_cell.angle_beta   90.00
_cell.angle_gamma   90.00
#
_symmetry.space_group_name_H-M   'P 1'
#
loop_
_entity.id
_entity.type
_entity.pdbx_description
1 polymer ?
#
loop_
_entity_poly.entity_id
_entity_poly.type
_entity_poly.pdbx_seq_one_letter_code
_entity_poly.pdbx_strand_id
1 'polypeptide(L)'
;MNLIKHRKWWYIISAVIIIPGTIALILWGLKPSIDFTGGSRWEISGTADSSKAQDFMKANEVSEVTIQKVGGESLSIRFKEIDEAKHKALKEKLPELGTNISESSFEIVGPSISKEITRNAFISVILASLVIIIYVAYSFRKVPYPANSFEFGVAAIIATLHDVLVVCGIFAILGHYWN
;
A
#
# COMPACT_ATOMS: atom_id res chain seq x y z
N MET A 1 21.74 27.00 12.30
CA MET A 1 21.13 25.96 13.17
C MET A 1 22.17 24.87 13.47
N ASN A 2 22.47 24.57 14.73
CA ASN A 2 23.47 23.55 15.11
C ASN A 2 22.86 22.14 15.11
N LEU A 3 22.53 21.61 13.93
CA LEU A 3 21.96 20.26 13.75
C LEU A 3 22.94 19.16 14.17
N ILE A 4 24.24 19.37 13.94
CA ILE A 4 25.32 18.40 14.21
C ILE A 4 25.45 18.09 15.71
N LYS A 5 25.13 19.06 16.60
CA LYS A 5 25.20 18.90 18.06
C LYS A 5 24.16 17.90 18.58
N HIS A 6 22.98 17.83 17.95
CA HIS A 6 21.85 17.02 18.38
C HIS A 6 21.66 15.74 17.54
N ARG A 7 22.64 15.34 16.72
CA ARG A 7 22.55 14.16 15.83
C ARG A 7 22.07 12.87 16.52
N LYS A 8 22.48 12.65 17.77
CA LYS A 8 22.08 11.46 18.55
C LYS A 8 20.58 11.41 18.81
N TRP A 9 19.94 12.56 19.06
CA TRP A 9 18.50 12.62 19.28
C TRP A 9 17.73 12.26 18.00
N TRP A 10 18.18 12.75 16.85
CA TRP A 10 17.57 12.42 15.55
C TRP A 10 17.70 10.93 15.23
N TYR A 11 18.86 10.32 15.48
CA TYR A 11 19.04 8.88 15.30
C TYR A 11 18.18 8.04 16.26
N ILE A 12 18.00 8.48 17.51
CA ILE A 12 17.12 7.80 18.47
C ILE A 12 15.67 7.85 18.01
N ILE A 13 15.18 9.03 17.59
CA ILE A 13 13.79 9.19 17.10
C ILE A 13 13.55 8.28 15.89
N SER A 14 14.49 8.29 14.93
CA SER A 14 14.44 7.41 13.76
C SER A 14 14.42 5.93 14.17
N ALA A 15 15.32 5.50 15.05
CA ALA A 15 15.40 4.10 15.50
C ALA A 15 14.11 3.63 16.20
N VAL A 16 13.47 4.51 17.00
CA VAL A 16 12.20 4.22 17.67
C VAL A 16 11.05 3.99 16.67
N ILE A 17 11.13 4.56 15.47
CA ILE A 17 10.13 4.35 14.41
C ILE A 17 10.49 3.12 13.56
N ILE A 18 11.75 3.01 13.15
CA ILE A 18 12.22 1.96 12.25
C ILE A 18 12.19 0.58 12.89
N ILE A 19 12.60 0.45 14.16
CA ILE A 19 12.69 -0.87 14.79
C ILE A 19 11.31 -1.54 14.90
N PRO A 20 10.27 -0.90 15.49
CA PRO A 20 8.93 -1.47 15.52
C PRO A 20 8.33 -1.62 14.12
N GLY A 21 8.56 -0.66 13.23
CA GLY A 21 8.07 -0.72 11.85
C GLY A 21 8.66 -1.89 11.06
N THR A 22 9.96 -2.16 11.22
CA THR A 22 10.65 -3.29 10.58
C THR A 22 10.17 -4.62 11.16
N ILE A 23 9.97 -4.69 12.49
CA ILE A 23 9.40 -5.88 13.13
C ILE A 23 7.98 -6.14 12.61
N ALA A 24 7.14 -5.12 12.55
CA ALA A 24 5.78 -5.22 11.99
C ALA A 24 5.80 -5.65 10.52
N LEU A 25 6.73 -5.12 9.72
CA LEU A 25 6.88 -5.49 8.32
C LEU A 25 7.29 -6.96 8.15
N ILE A 26 8.17 -7.49 9.00
CA ILE A 26 8.59 -8.89 8.94
C ILE A 26 7.48 -9.83 9.43
N LEU A 27 6.78 -9.47 10.51
CA LEU A 27 5.76 -10.34 11.12
C LEU A 27 4.41 -10.31 10.39
N TRP A 28 3.98 -9.14 9.92
CA TRP A 28 2.65 -8.95 9.32
C TRP A 28 2.69 -8.72 7.81
N GLY A 29 3.83 -8.31 7.27
CA GLY A 29 3.95 -7.95 5.86
C GLY A 29 3.20 -6.67 5.51
N LEU A 30 3.15 -6.39 4.21
CA LEU A 30 2.31 -5.34 3.65
C LEU A 30 1.03 -5.96 3.10
N LYS A 31 -0.08 -5.22 3.13
CA LYS A 31 -1.35 -5.59 2.49
C LYS A 31 -1.45 -4.89 1.13
N PRO A 32 -0.95 -5.51 0.03
CA PRO A 32 -0.99 -4.91 -1.30
C PRO A 32 -2.42 -4.64 -1.79
N SER A 33 -2.56 -3.67 -2.70
CA SER A 33 -3.84 -3.40 -3.37
C SER A 33 -4.21 -4.50 -4.37
N ILE A 34 -5.47 -4.49 -4.82
CA ILE A 34 -5.99 -5.40 -5.85
C ILE A 34 -5.22 -5.30 -7.18
N ASP A 35 -4.52 -4.18 -7.42
CA ASP A 35 -3.65 -4.00 -8.59
C ASP A 35 -2.46 -4.96 -8.60
N PHE A 36 -2.02 -5.41 -7.41
CA PHE A 36 -0.87 -6.31 -7.25
C PHE A 36 -1.30 -7.75 -6.94
N THR A 37 -2.41 -7.95 -6.21
CA THR A 37 -2.91 -9.29 -5.87
C THR A 37 -3.88 -9.86 -6.90
N GLY A 38 -4.52 -9.01 -7.69
CA GLY A 38 -5.75 -9.33 -8.40
C GLY A 38 -6.95 -9.36 -7.45
N GLY A 39 -8.15 -9.24 -8.01
CA GLY A 39 -9.41 -9.27 -7.26
C GLY A 39 -10.45 -8.31 -7.81
N SER A 40 -11.48 -8.07 -7.01
CA SER A 40 -12.57 -7.16 -7.31
C SER A 40 -12.70 -6.12 -6.20
N ARG A 41 -12.95 -4.87 -6.59
CA ARG A 41 -13.32 -3.78 -5.71
C ARG A 41 -14.71 -3.33 -6.08
N TRP A 42 -15.60 -3.39 -5.11
CA TRP A 42 -16.97 -2.91 -5.24
C TRP A 42 -17.21 -1.79 -4.27
N GLU A 43 -17.55 -0.62 -4.79
CA GLU A 43 -17.86 0.56 -4.00
C GLU A 43 -19.36 0.82 -4.07
N ILE A 44 -19.92 1.00 -2.89
CA ILE A 44 -21.36 1.12 -2.67
C ILE A 44 -21.56 2.39 -1.84
N SER A 45 -22.49 3.25 -2.26
CA SER A 45 -22.86 4.47 -1.55
C SER A 45 -24.25 4.33 -0.93
N GLY A 46 -24.38 4.64 0.36
CA GLY A 46 -25.65 4.67 1.11
C GLY A 46 -25.49 4.19 2.57
N THR A 47 -26.50 4.42 3.42
CA THR A 47 -26.57 3.93 4.81
C THR A 47 -26.45 2.40 4.90
N ALA A 48 -25.24 1.87 4.75
CA ALA A 48 -24.92 0.47 4.84
C ALA A 48 -24.04 0.26 6.07
N ASP A 49 -24.49 -0.63 6.95
CA ASP A 49 -23.70 -1.07 8.08
C ASP A 49 -22.63 -2.05 7.58
N SER A 50 -21.36 -1.81 7.96
CA SER A 50 -20.24 -2.69 7.60
C SER A 50 -20.47 -4.14 8.04
N SER A 51 -21.19 -4.36 9.15
CA SER A 51 -21.50 -5.72 9.62
C SER A 51 -22.49 -6.43 8.69
N LYS A 52 -23.55 -5.73 8.26
CA LYS A 52 -24.55 -6.29 7.33
C LYS A 52 -23.95 -6.58 5.96
N ALA A 53 -23.07 -5.71 5.49
CA ALA A 53 -22.31 -5.95 4.26
C ALA A 53 -21.45 -7.21 4.35
N GLN A 54 -20.83 -7.46 5.51
CA GLN A 54 -20.03 -8.67 5.71
C GLN A 54 -20.88 -9.94 5.71
N ASP A 55 -22.03 -9.91 6.38
CA ASP A 55 -22.94 -11.06 6.46
C ASP A 55 -23.58 -11.38 5.10
N PHE A 56 -23.95 -10.35 4.32
CA PHE A 56 -24.44 -10.51 2.95
C PHE A 56 -23.40 -11.16 2.03
N MET A 57 -22.15 -10.72 2.12
CA MET A 57 -21.08 -11.28 1.29
C MET A 57 -20.76 -12.73 1.67
N LYS A 58 -20.80 -13.06 2.97
CA LYS A 58 -20.69 -14.45 3.45
C LYS A 58 -21.85 -15.32 2.99
N ALA A 59 -23.08 -14.81 3.04
CA ALA A 59 -24.29 -15.53 2.62
C ALA A 59 -24.30 -15.86 1.12
N ASN A 60 -23.60 -15.07 0.31
CA ASN A 60 -23.45 -15.30 -1.14
C ASN A 60 -22.11 -15.96 -1.50
N GLU A 61 -21.45 -16.62 -0.55
CA GLU A 61 -20.23 -17.43 -0.75
C GLU A 61 -19.03 -16.66 -1.34
N VAL A 62 -18.93 -15.35 -1.06
CA VAL A 62 -17.78 -14.55 -1.48
C VAL A 62 -16.66 -14.65 -0.44
N SER A 63 -15.46 -15.05 -0.88
CA SER A 63 -14.28 -15.27 -0.04
C SER A 63 -13.37 -14.05 0.04
N GLU A 64 -12.61 -13.95 1.15
CA GLU A 64 -11.59 -12.90 1.39
C GLU A 64 -12.13 -11.46 1.31
N VAL A 65 -13.27 -11.23 1.94
CA VAL A 65 -13.96 -9.93 1.93
C VAL A 65 -13.35 -8.99 2.97
N THR A 66 -12.79 -7.88 2.49
CA THR A 66 -12.33 -6.76 3.31
C THR A 66 -13.24 -5.56 3.07
N ILE A 67 -13.87 -5.05 4.13
CA ILE A 67 -14.81 -3.91 4.04
C ILE A 67 -14.18 -2.70 4.72
N GLN A 68 -14.12 -1.60 3.99
CA GLN A 68 -13.58 -0.34 4.45
C GLN A 68 -14.59 0.77 4.22
N LYS A 69 -14.78 1.62 5.23
CA LYS A 69 -15.63 2.80 5.08
C LYS A 69 -14.87 3.88 4.30
N VAL A 70 -15.41 4.26 3.15
CA VAL A 70 -14.92 5.37 2.32
C VAL A 70 -15.79 6.57 2.68
N GLY A 71 -15.17 7.73 2.93
CA GLY A 71 -15.78 8.89 3.61
C GLY A 71 -17.29 9.13 3.41
N GLY A 72 -17.99 9.50 4.48
CA GLY A 72 -19.45 9.64 4.50
C GLY A 72 -20.14 8.30 4.76
N GLU A 73 -21.09 7.94 3.89
CA GLU A 73 -21.83 6.66 3.94
C GLU A 73 -21.44 5.73 2.78
N SER A 74 -20.21 5.81 2.26
CA SER A 74 -19.75 4.88 1.24
C SER A 74 -18.96 3.72 1.85
N LEU A 75 -19.13 2.52 1.31
CA LEU A 75 -18.38 1.32 1.67
C LEU A 75 -17.62 0.83 0.45
N SER A 76 -16.32 0.57 0.62
CA SER A 76 -15.50 -0.16 -0.33
C SER A 76 -15.32 -1.59 0.16
N ILE A 77 -15.77 -2.52 -0.66
CA ILE A 77 -15.68 -3.95 -0.43
C ILE A 77 -14.66 -4.51 -1.40
N ARG A 78 -13.60 -5.13 -0.88
CA ARG A 78 -12.57 -5.81 -1.68
C ARG A 78 -12.69 -7.31 -1.46
N PHE A 79 -12.65 -8.08 -2.53
CA PHE A 79 -12.78 -9.54 -2.47
C PHE A 79 -12.11 -10.16 -3.69
N LYS A 80 -12.04 -11.50 -3.72
CA LYS A 80 -11.48 -12.23 -4.85
C LYS A 80 -12.31 -12.02 -6.11
N GLU A 81 -11.67 -12.17 -7.28
CA GLU A 81 -12.34 -12.03 -8.57
C GLU A 81 -13.64 -12.86 -8.64
N ILE A 82 -14.74 -12.20 -9.00
CA ILE A 82 -16.03 -12.84 -9.28
C ILE A 82 -16.38 -12.71 -10.75
N ASP A 83 -17.11 -13.70 -11.26
CA ASP A 83 -17.68 -13.66 -12.60
C ASP A 83 -18.74 -12.56 -12.72
N GLU A 84 -18.90 -12.00 -13.92
CA GLU A 84 -19.87 -10.95 -14.24
C GLU A 84 -21.31 -11.41 -13.95
N ALA A 85 -21.61 -12.70 -14.17
CA ALA A 85 -22.90 -13.29 -13.81
C ALA A 85 -23.16 -13.27 -12.30
N LYS A 86 -22.13 -13.53 -11.49
CA LYS A 86 -22.22 -13.44 -10.02
C LYS A 86 -22.34 -11.99 -9.56
N HIS A 87 -21.60 -11.08 -10.19
CA HIS A 87 -21.73 -9.65 -9.90
C HIS A 87 -23.14 -9.14 -10.16
N LYS A 88 -23.74 -9.51 -11.30
CA LYS A 88 -25.12 -9.13 -11.63
C LYS A 88 -26.12 -9.67 -10.61
N ALA A 89 -25.98 -10.93 -10.20
CA ALA A 89 -26.82 -11.53 -9.16
C ALA A 89 -26.67 -10.82 -7.81
N LEU A 90 -25.46 -10.39 -7.43
CA LEU A 90 -25.22 -9.60 -6.22
C LEU A 90 -25.82 -8.19 -6.32
N LYS A 91 -25.74 -7.56 -7.49
CA LYS A 91 -26.32 -6.24 -7.77
C LYS A 91 -27.84 -6.24 -7.70
N GLU A 92 -28.49 -7.33 -8.13
CA GLU A 92 -29.95 -7.49 -7.99
C GLU A 92 -30.39 -7.64 -6.52
N LYS A 93 -29.53 -8.23 -5.69
CA LYS A 93 -29.74 -8.38 -4.23
C LYS A 93 -29.24 -7.20 -3.40
N LEU A 94 -28.65 -6.18 -4.02
CA LEU A 94 -28.17 -4.97 -3.35
C LEU A 94 -29.22 -4.27 -2.45
N PRO A 95 -30.53 -4.25 -2.82
CA PRO A 95 -31.56 -3.68 -1.95
C PRO A 95 -31.72 -4.41 -0.61
N GLU A 96 -31.25 -5.65 -0.47
CA GLU A 96 -31.29 -6.40 0.80
C GLU A 96 -30.34 -5.82 1.86
N LEU A 97 -29.35 -5.02 1.45
CA LEU A 97 -28.37 -4.41 2.35
C LEU A 97 -28.87 -3.15 3.06
N GLY A 98 -29.91 -2.48 2.55
CA GLY A 98 -30.44 -1.24 3.12
C GLY A 98 -31.17 -0.33 2.13
N THR A 99 -31.63 0.81 2.64
CA THR A 99 -32.37 1.84 1.86
C THR A 99 -31.42 2.85 1.21
N ASN A 100 -31.69 3.25 -0.04
CA ASN A 100 -30.85 4.18 -0.84
C ASN A 100 -29.43 3.71 -1.11
N ILE A 101 -29.24 2.39 -1.28
CA ILE A 101 -27.95 1.84 -1.68
C ILE A 101 -27.81 1.91 -3.21
N SER A 102 -26.76 2.57 -3.68
CA SER A 102 -26.38 2.62 -5.10
C SER A 102 -24.94 2.15 -5.29
N GLU A 103 -24.69 1.39 -6.34
CA GLU A 103 -23.34 1.08 -6.78
C GLU A 103 -22.69 2.35 -7.33
N SER A 104 -21.55 2.74 -6.76
CA SER A 104 -20.77 3.88 -7.22
C SER A 104 -19.67 3.47 -8.18
N SER A 105 -18.98 2.36 -7.91
CA SER A 105 -17.95 1.80 -8.78
C SER A 105 -17.82 0.30 -8.61
N PHE A 106 -17.54 -0.41 -9.69
CA PHE A 106 -17.14 -1.81 -9.65
C PHE A 106 -15.93 -2.02 -10.58
N GLU A 107 -14.83 -2.48 -10.00
CA GLU A 107 -13.56 -2.68 -10.68
C GLU A 107 -13.12 -4.13 -10.49
N ILE A 108 -12.71 -4.78 -11.59
CA ILE A 108 -12.10 -6.11 -11.56
C ILE A 108 -10.70 -5.99 -12.13
N VAL A 109 -9.72 -6.50 -11.37
CA VAL A 109 -8.34 -6.67 -11.83
C VAL A 109 -8.02 -8.15 -11.93
N GLY A 110 -7.83 -8.61 -13.17
CA GLY A 110 -7.50 -10.00 -13.45
C GLY A 110 -6.08 -10.39 -12.98
N PRO A 111 -5.81 -11.70 -12.73
CA PRO A 111 -4.49 -12.21 -12.34
C PRO A 111 -3.37 -11.96 -13.36
N SER A 112 -3.70 -11.85 -14.65
CA SER A 112 -2.74 -11.55 -15.71
C SER A 112 -2.28 -10.09 -15.65
N ILE A 113 -3.23 -9.17 -15.53
CA ILE A 113 -3.00 -7.72 -15.43
C ILE A 113 -2.23 -7.41 -14.15
N SER A 114 -2.64 -7.97 -13.01
CA SER A 114 -1.94 -7.73 -11.74
C SER A 114 -0.49 -8.25 -11.75
N LYS A 115 -0.23 -9.40 -12.37
CA LYS A 115 1.15 -9.90 -12.58
C LYS A 115 1.97 -8.97 -13.46
N GLU A 116 1.37 -8.42 -14.51
CA GLU A 116 2.05 -7.47 -15.40
C GLU A 116 2.35 -6.15 -14.69
N ILE A 117 1.37 -5.58 -13.97
CA ILE A 117 1.55 -4.37 -13.15
C ILE A 117 2.66 -4.59 -12.13
N THR A 118 2.63 -5.71 -11.40
CA THR A 118 3.64 -6.05 -10.39
C THR A 118 5.04 -6.14 -11.01
N ARG A 119 5.17 -6.83 -12.15
CA ARG A 119 6.44 -6.96 -12.86
C ARG A 119 6.95 -5.61 -13.34
N ASN A 120 6.08 -4.80 -13.94
CA ASN A 120 6.44 -3.48 -14.48
C ASN A 120 6.80 -2.50 -13.35
N ALA A 121 6.12 -2.56 -12.21
CA ALA A 121 6.46 -1.79 -11.02
C ALA A 121 7.86 -2.17 -10.51
N PHE A 122 8.17 -3.46 -10.42
CA PHE A 122 9.49 -3.93 -9.97
C PHE A 122 10.61 -3.49 -10.92
N ILE A 123 10.41 -3.64 -12.24
CA ILE A 123 11.36 -3.17 -13.26
C ILE A 123 11.56 -1.65 -13.17
N SER A 124 10.47 -0.89 -13.03
CA SER A 124 10.50 0.57 -12.91
C SER A 124 11.31 1.03 -11.70
N VAL A 125 11.12 0.39 -10.53
CA VAL A 125 11.87 0.71 -9.30
C VAL A 125 13.36 0.44 -9.48
N ILE A 126 13.75 -0.70 -10.07
CA ILE A 126 15.16 -1.02 -10.32
C ILE A 126 15.78 -0.01 -11.28
N LEU A 127 15.11 0.27 -12.40
CA LEU A 127 15.64 1.17 -13.43
C LEU A 127 15.75 2.60 -12.90
N ALA A 128 14.75 3.09 -12.17
CA ALA A 128 14.80 4.39 -11.51
C ALA A 128 15.94 4.46 -10.49
N SER A 129 16.12 3.41 -9.68
CA SER A 129 17.22 3.34 -8.71
C SER A 129 18.59 3.40 -9.38
N LEU A 130 18.78 2.69 -10.50
CA LEU A 130 20.03 2.75 -11.28
C LEU A 130 20.28 4.15 -11.84
N VAL A 131 19.27 4.81 -12.40
CA VAL A 131 19.39 6.18 -12.91
C VAL A 131 19.76 7.16 -11.79
N ILE A 132 19.16 7.03 -10.60
CA ILE A 132 19.50 7.84 -9.43
C ILE A 132 20.95 7.59 -8.99
N ILE A 133 21.39 6.34 -8.91
CA ILE A 133 22.78 6.01 -8.55
C ILE A 133 23.76 6.61 -9.56
N ILE A 134 23.49 6.49 -10.86
CA ILE A 134 24.32 7.08 -11.92
C ILE A 134 24.34 8.61 -11.80
N TYR A 135 23.18 9.23 -11.57
CA TYR A 135 23.07 10.67 -11.40
C TYR A 135 23.85 11.17 -10.18
N VAL A 136 23.71 10.51 -9.03
CA VAL A 136 24.46 10.84 -7.80
C VAL A 136 25.96 10.65 -8.05
N ALA A 137 26.37 9.54 -8.65
CA ALA A 137 27.78 9.30 -8.98
C ALA A 137 28.36 10.38 -9.90
N TYR A 138 27.59 10.85 -10.89
CA TYR A 138 28.00 11.94 -11.78
C TYR A 138 28.05 13.30 -11.05
N SER A 139 27.01 13.62 -10.28
CA SER A 139 26.86 14.89 -9.57
C SER A 139 27.97 15.10 -8.54
N PHE A 140 28.28 14.07 -7.75
CA PHE A 140 29.29 14.14 -6.67
C PHE A 140 30.71 13.78 -7.14
N ARG A 141 30.96 13.67 -8.45
CA ARG A 141 32.28 13.31 -9.02
C ARG A 141 33.37 14.34 -8.71
N LYS A 142 33.01 15.61 -8.54
CA LYS A 142 33.96 16.73 -8.35
C LYS A 142 34.07 17.22 -6.90
N VAL A 143 33.54 16.47 -5.94
CA VAL A 143 33.55 16.88 -4.54
C VAL A 143 34.99 16.85 -4.00
N PRO A 144 35.52 17.98 -3.49
CA PRO A 144 36.85 18.02 -2.90
C PRO A 144 36.88 17.35 -1.52
N TYR A 145 38.09 16.91 -1.12
CA TYR A 145 38.42 16.33 0.19
C TYR A 145 37.77 17.12 1.34
N PRO A 146 37.18 16.49 2.39
CA PRO A 146 37.54 15.18 2.94
C PRO A 146 36.64 13.98 2.61
N ALA A 147 35.58 14.15 1.83
CA ALA A 147 34.64 13.06 1.55
C ALA A 147 34.80 12.55 0.11
N ASN A 148 35.10 11.26 -0.03
CA ASN A 148 35.22 10.62 -1.34
C ASN A 148 33.83 10.51 -2.00
N SER A 149 33.73 10.64 -3.33
CA SER A 149 32.45 10.48 -4.05
C SER A 149 31.74 9.15 -3.73
N PHE A 150 32.49 8.10 -3.39
CA PHE A 150 31.96 6.81 -2.96
C PHE A 150 31.26 6.87 -1.60
N GLU A 151 31.82 7.58 -0.62
CA GLU A 151 31.23 7.72 0.72
C GLU A 151 29.89 8.47 0.66
N PHE A 152 29.78 9.48 -0.21
CA PHE A 152 28.51 10.16 -0.48
C PHE A 152 27.46 9.24 -1.13
N GLY A 153 27.86 8.39 -2.09
CA GLY A 153 26.96 7.42 -2.70
C GLY A 153 26.44 6.40 -1.68
N VAL A 154 27.31 5.87 -0.83
CA VAL A 154 26.92 4.95 0.24
C VAL A 154 26.00 5.64 1.25
N ALA A 155 26.31 6.87 1.66
CA ALA A 155 25.45 7.64 2.57
C ALA A 155 24.06 7.89 1.96
N ALA A 156 23.99 8.19 0.66
CA ALA A 156 22.72 8.38 -0.04
C ALA A 156 21.88 7.09 -0.08
N ILE A 157 22.49 5.93 -0.36
CA ILE A 157 21.81 4.63 -0.36
C ILE A 157 21.30 4.28 1.05
N ILE A 158 22.10 4.54 2.09
CA ILE A 158 21.67 4.30 3.47
C ILE A 158 20.50 5.22 3.85
N ALA A 159 20.53 6.48 3.43
CA ALA A 159 19.45 7.44 3.68
C ALA A 159 18.15 7.01 2.98
N THR A 160 18.22 6.58 1.72
CA THR A 160 17.02 6.11 1.00
C THR A 160 16.47 4.81 1.57
N LEU A 161 17.34 3.88 1.98
CA LEU A 161 16.90 2.65 2.65
C LEU A 161 16.21 2.96 3.98
N HIS A 162 16.75 3.90 4.76
CA HIS A 162 16.12 4.41 5.98
C HIS A 162 14.71 4.93 5.69
N ASP A 163 14.55 5.80 4.68
CA ASP A 163 13.25 6.39 4.35
C ASP A 163 12.23 5.34 3.89
N VAL A 164 12.66 4.35 3.10
CA VAL A 164 11.82 3.23 2.69
C VAL A 164 11.37 2.40 3.90
N LEU A 165 12.27 2.09 4.84
CA LEU A 165 11.93 1.32 6.05
C LEU A 165 10.94 2.07 6.95
N VAL A 166 11.11 3.38 7.10
CA VAL A 166 10.16 4.21 7.87
C VAL A 166 8.78 4.14 7.23
N VAL A 167 8.67 4.41 5.93
CA VAL A 167 7.39 4.41 5.21
C VAL A 167 6.77 3.02 5.26
N CYS A 168 7.47 1.99 4.78
CA CYS A 168 6.92 0.64 4.73
C CYS A 168 6.58 0.10 6.13
N GLY A 169 7.38 0.40 7.15
CA GLY A 169 7.12 -0.01 8.53
C GLY A 169 5.85 0.62 9.11
N ILE A 170 5.65 1.92 8.89
CA ILE A 170 4.42 2.61 9.30
C ILE A 170 3.21 2.02 8.55
N PHE A 171 3.33 1.78 7.24
CA PHE A 171 2.27 1.16 6.46
C PHE A 171 1.94 -0.27 6.91
N ALA A 172 2.93 -1.06 7.32
CA ALA A 172 2.69 -2.39 7.88
C ALA A 172 1.90 -2.33 9.18
N ILE A 173 2.25 -1.39 10.07
CA ILE A 173 1.52 -1.18 11.34
C ILE A 173 0.09 -0.71 11.08
N LEU A 174 -0.08 0.35 10.28
CA LEU A 174 -1.40 0.88 9.96
C LEU A 174 -2.27 -0.13 9.21
N GLY A 175 -1.68 -0.88 8.28
CA GLY A 175 -2.35 -1.95 7.56
C GLY A 175 -2.80 -3.08 8.48
N HIS A 176 -2.14 -3.33 9.61
CA HIS A 176 -2.60 -4.32 10.57
C HIS A 176 -3.83 -3.84 11.35
N TYR A 177 -3.81 -2.60 11.85
CA TYR A 177 -4.83 -2.08 12.77
C TYR A 177 -6.03 -1.39 12.11
N TRP A 178 -5.87 -0.82 10.91
CA TRP A 178 -6.85 0.07 10.27
C TRP A 178 -7.39 -0.42 8.93
N ASN A 179 -7.07 -1.64 8.49
CA ASN A 179 -7.45 -2.17 7.18
C ASN A 179 -8.43 -3.34 7.25
#